data_AF-A0A979FUK7-F1
#
_entry.id   AF-A0A979FUK7-F1
#
_cell.length_a   1.000
_cell.length_b   1.000
_cell.length_c   1.000
_cell.angle_alpha   90.00
_cell.angle_beta   90.00
_cell.angle_gamma   90.00
#
_symmetry.space_group_name_H-M   'P 1'
#
loop_
_entity.id
_entity.type
_entity.pdbx_description
1 polymer ?
#
loop_
_entity_poly.entity_id
_entity_poly.type
_entity_poly.pdbx_seq_one_letter_code
_entity_poly.pdbx_strand_id
1 'polypeptide(L)'
;MMSLKKVFCLLVFVAGAAAIECPAGYEVVGSKCIHRLPGGYLTHDDAVAYCHQNFGRLPVLRDCASFTDVATYVDDGYSADAINGYWLGATNSSATVVWQWNDGTAVKMGAPYWAVVSDLMRFTNTM
;
A
#
# COMPACT_ATOMS: atom_id res chain seq x y z
N MET A 1 -29.00 -42.48 -0.65
CA MET A 1 -29.12 -41.17 0.05
C MET A 1 -28.30 -40.16 -0.73
N MET A 2 -28.95 -39.31 -1.52
CA MET A 2 -28.30 -38.29 -2.37
C MET A 2 -27.94 -37.05 -1.54
N SER A 3 -26.67 -36.65 -1.58
CA SER A 3 -26.17 -35.45 -0.92
C SER A 3 -26.68 -34.19 -1.62
N LEU A 4 -27.43 -33.37 -0.88
CA LEU A 4 -27.95 -32.08 -1.34
C LEU A 4 -26.80 -31.06 -1.40
N LYS A 5 -26.42 -30.58 -2.59
CA LYS A 5 -25.41 -29.52 -2.73
C LYS A 5 -26.06 -28.13 -2.67
N LYS A 6 -25.52 -27.23 -1.84
CA LYS A 6 -25.96 -25.84 -1.75
C LYS A 6 -25.41 -25.02 -2.92
N VAL A 7 -26.28 -24.24 -3.57
CA VAL A 7 -25.94 -23.32 -4.67
C VAL A 7 -25.66 -21.94 -4.08
N PHE A 8 -24.51 -21.35 -4.44
CA PHE A 8 -24.23 -19.93 -4.21
C PHE A 8 -24.47 -19.17 -5.51
N CYS A 9 -25.36 -18.19 -5.48
CA CYS A 9 -25.54 -17.23 -6.57
C CYS A 9 -24.81 -15.93 -6.21
N LEU A 10 -23.94 -15.46 -7.10
CA LEU A 10 -23.27 -14.18 -6.95
C LEU A 10 -24.08 -13.12 -7.72
N LEU A 11 -24.65 -12.16 -7.00
CA LEU A 11 -25.25 -10.97 -7.60
C LEU A 11 -24.13 -10.07 -8.11
N VAL A 12 -23.96 -9.99 -9.43
CA VAL A 12 -23.08 -9.00 -10.05
C VAL A 12 -23.83 -7.67 -10.08
N PHE A 13 -23.63 -6.84 -9.06
CA PHE A 13 -23.92 -5.42 -9.18
C PHE A 13 -22.86 -4.82 -10.10
N VAL A 14 -23.22 -4.54 -11.35
CA VAL A 14 -22.42 -3.67 -12.21
C VAL A 14 -22.62 -2.26 -11.67
N ALA A 15 -21.83 -1.88 -10.67
CA ALA A 15 -21.66 -0.49 -10.34
C ALA A 15 -20.98 0.18 -11.56
N GLY A 16 -21.67 1.14 -12.16
CA GLY A 16 -21.12 1.92 -13.27
C GLY A 16 -19.75 2.45 -12.87
N ALA A 17 -18.78 2.29 -13.77
CA ALA A 17 -17.41 2.74 -13.56
C ALA A 17 -17.41 4.26 -13.36
N ALA A 18 -17.44 4.70 -12.10
CA ALA A 18 -16.89 6.00 -11.76
C ALA A 18 -15.39 5.86 -12.02
N ALA A 19 -14.90 6.50 -13.08
CA ALA A 19 -13.45 6.61 -13.27
C ALA A 19 -12.90 7.31 -12.02
N ILE A 20 -11.91 6.68 -11.39
CA ILE A 20 -11.20 7.32 -10.27
C ILE A 20 -10.44 8.49 -10.88
N GLU A 21 -10.89 9.72 -10.62
CA GLU A 21 -10.14 10.92 -10.95
C GLU A 21 -9.26 11.28 -9.76
N CYS A 22 -7.94 11.18 -9.95
CA CYS A 22 -6.98 11.56 -8.93
C CYS A 22 -6.68 13.07 -8.98
N PRO A 23 -6.39 13.71 -7.82
CA PRO A 23 -5.93 15.08 -7.80
C PRO A 23 -4.67 15.29 -8.65
N ALA A 24 -4.42 16.52 -9.08
CA ALA A 24 -3.22 16.85 -9.83
C ALA A 24 -1.94 16.37 -9.10
N GLY A 25 -1.04 15.70 -9.83
CA GLY A 25 0.18 15.12 -9.28
C GLY A 25 0.03 13.70 -8.69
N TYR A 26 -1.18 13.13 -8.73
CA TYR A 26 -1.45 11.74 -8.35
C TYR A 26 -1.85 10.92 -9.58
N GLU A 27 -1.41 9.67 -9.61
CA GLU A 27 -1.71 8.70 -10.68
C GLU A 27 -2.68 7.63 -10.17
N VAL A 28 -3.57 7.15 -11.04
CA VAL A 28 -4.49 6.06 -10.71
C VAL A 28 -3.74 4.74 -10.74
N VAL A 29 -3.68 4.05 -9.60
CA VAL A 29 -3.03 2.75 -9.44
C VAL A 29 -4.01 1.80 -8.75
N GLY A 30 -4.58 0.87 -9.53
CA GLY A 30 -5.67 0.02 -9.06
C GLY A 30 -6.88 0.85 -8.64
N SER A 31 -7.25 0.77 -7.36
CA SER A 31 -8.33 1.57 -6.75
C SER A 31 -7.84 2.80 -5.97
N LYS A 32 -6.58 3.19 -6.11
CA LYS A 32 -5.94 4.24 -5.31
C LYS A 32 -5.36 5.36 -6.18
N CYS A 33 -5.16 6.51 -5.55
CA CYS A 33 -4.37 7.60 -6.08
C CYS A 33 -2.98 7.58 -5.42
N ILE A 34 -1.93 7.42 -6.23
CA ILE A 34 -0.55 7.30 -5.75
C ILE A 34 0.28 8.46 -6.28
N HIS A 35 1.02 9.10 -5.39
CA HIS A 35 2.02 10.11 -5.72
C HIS A 35 3.41 9.57 -5.36
N ARG A 36 4.38 9.74 -6.25
CA ARG A 36 5.80 9.46 -6.00
C ARG A 36 6.53 10.79 -5.89
N LEU A 37 7.41 10.91 -4.89
CA LEU A 37 8.36 12.01 -4.85
C LEU A 37 9.36 11.84 -6.00
N PRO A 38 9.48 12.80 -6.95
CA PRO A 38 10.49 12.72 -7.99
C PRO A 38 11.87 13.09 -7.43
N GLY A 39 12.74 12.09 -7.31
CA GLY A 39 14.13 12.25 -6.91
C GLY A 39 14.33 12.54 -5.41
N GLY A 40 15.41 11.98 -4.86
CA GLY A 40 15.80 12.16 -3.46
C GLY A 40 15.20 11.11 -2.52
N TYR A 41 15.74 11.06 -1.31
CA TYR A 41 15.36 10.10 -0.28
C TYR A 41 15.02 10.85 0.99
N LEU A 42 13.92 10.47 1.62
CA LEU A 42 13.49 11.05 2.90
C LEU A 42 13.60 9.99 3.99
N THR A 43 13.80 10.46 5.22
CA THR A 43 13.47 9.63 6.39
C THR A 43 11.97 9.32 6.40
N HIS A 44 11.54 8.31 7.15
CA HIS A 44 10.11 7.99 7.21
C HIS A 44 9.28 9.15 7.78
N ASP A 45 9.75 9.79 8.85
CA ASP A 45 9.05 10.93 9.46
C ASP A 45 8.95 12.11 8.49
N ASP A 46 10.02 12.39 7.74
CA ASP A 46 10.00 13.42 6.69
C ASP A 46 9.06 13.04 5.54
N ALA A 47 8.96 11.75 5.20
CA ALA A 47 8.03 11.26 4.18
C ALA A 47 6.57 11.38 4.64
N VAL A 48 6.28 11.11 5.93
CA VAL A 48 4.98 11.38 6.53
C VAL A 48 4.64 12.87 6.41
N ALA A 49 5.55 13.75 6.83
CA ALA A 49 5.36 15.20 6.75
C ALA A 49 5.15 15.68 5.30
N TYR A 50 5.96 15.18 4.37
CA TYR A 50 5.85 15.48 2.94
C TYR A 50 4.50 15.08 2.37
N CYS A 51 4.02 13.85 2.64
CA CYS A 51 2.72 13.41 2.17
C CYS A 51 1.60 14.29 2.73
N HIS A 52 1.67 14.67 4.01
CA HIS A 52 0.68 15.57 4.62
C HIS A 52 0.65 16.95 3.97
N GLN A 53 1.82 17.53 3.65
CA GLN A 53 1.92 18.80 2.94
C GLN A 53 1.37 18.73 1.50
N ASN A 54 1.38 17.54 0.90
CA ASN A 54 0.86 17.27 -0.45
C ASN A 54 -0.54 16.64 -0.43
N PHE A 55 -1.35 16.92 0.60
CA PHE A 55 -2.74 16.47 0.76
C PHE A 55 -2.94 14.95 0.72
N GLY A 56 -1.89 14.18 1.03
CA GLY A 56 -1.87 12.74 1.05
C GLY A 56 -1.44 12.16 2.39
N ARG A 57 -1.23 10.85 2.40
CA ARG A 57 -0.67 10.06 3.50
C ARG A 57 0.15 8.93 2.89
N LEU A 58 1.15 8.43 3.63
CA LEU A 58 1.85 7.23 3.21
C LEU A 58 0.86 6.06 3.02
N PRO A 59 1.03 5.21 1.99
CA PRO A 59 0.05 4.19 1.63
C PRO A 59 -0.17 3.13 2.72
N VAL A 60 -1.42 2.70 2.85
CA VAL A 60 -1.83 1.55 3.67
C VAL A 60 -2.37 0.47 2.73
N LEU A 61 -1.65 -0.65 2.61
CA LEU A 61 -1.92 -1.71 1.64
C LEU A 61 -2.30 -3.00 2.39
N ARG A 62 -3.60 -3.16 2.69
CA ARG A 62 -4.10 -4.27 3.53
C ARG A 62 -4.44 -5.54 2.79
N ASP A 63 -4.85 -5.39 1.54
CA ASP A 63 -5.26 -6.48 0.68
C ASP A 63 -4.22 -6.72 -0.42
N CYS A 64 -4.22 -7.95 -0.92
CA CYS A 64 -3.23 -8.42 -1.87
C CYS A 64 -3.29 -7.65 -3.19
N ALA A 65 -4.50 -7.28 -3.65
CA ALA A 65 -4.68 -6.56 -4.91
C ALA A 65 -4.08 -5.16 -4.83
N SER A 66 -4.44 -4.39 -3.79
CA SER A 66 -3.84 -3.09 -3.49
C SER A 66 -2.32 -3.16 -3.39
N PHE A 67 -1.79 -4.22 -2.76
CA PHE A 67 -0.35 -4.41 -2.63
C PHE A 67 0.31 -4.65 -4.00
N THR A 68 -0.22 -5.61 -4.77
CA THR A 68 0.31 -5.96 -6.09
C THR A 68 0.25 -4.78 -7.05
N ASP A 69 -0.88 -4.06 -7.13
CA ASP A 69 -1.04 -2.92 -8.02
C ASP A 69 0.01 -1.83 -7.76
N VAL A 70 0.22 -1.49 -6.48
CA VAL A 70 1.19 -0.44 -6.09
C VAL A 70 2.62 -0.93 -6.24
N ALA A 71 2.93 -2.17 -5.86
CA ALA A 71 4.26 -2.74 -6.03
C ALA A 71 4.67 -2.78 -7.50
N THR A 72 3.77 -3.23 -8.40
CA THR A 72 4.03 -3.24 -9.84
C THR A 72 4.18 -1.82 -10.41
N TYR A 73 3.44 -0.85 -9.90
CA TYR A 73 3.54 0.54 -10.36
C TYR A 73 4.88 1.22 -9.99
N VAL A 74 5.45 0.86 -8.83
CA VAL A 74 6.75 1.42 -8.40
C VAL A 74 7.94 0.57 -8.82
N ASP A 75 7.72 -0.64 -9.31
CA ASP A 75 8.74 -1.48 -9.95
C ASP A 75 8.96 -1.02 -11.41
N ASP A 76 9.96 -0.16 -11.58
CA ASP A 76 10.35 0.39 -12.88
C ASP A 76 11.51 -0.39 -13.55
N GLY A 77 11.85 -1.57 -13.04
CA GLY A 77 12.86 -2.44 -13.63
C GLY A 77 14.30 -2.09 -13.26
N TYR A 78 14.57 -1.91 -11.96
CA TYR A 78 15.89 -1.67 -11.33
C TYR A 78 16.42 -0.22 -11.33
N SER A 79 15.55 0.79 -11.23
CA SER A 79 16.06 2.14 -10.93
C SER A 79 16.68 2.23 -9.53
N ALA A 80 17.49 3.27 -9.30
CA ALA A 80 18.01 3.58 -7.97
C ALA A 80 16.87 3.79 -6.96
N ASP A 81 15.72 4.29 -7.40
CA ASP A 81 14.54 4.51 -6.56
C ASP A 81 13.90 3.16 -6.18
N ALA A 82 13.81 2.21 -7.13
CA ALA A 82 13.33 0.85 -6.86
C ALA A 82 14.22 0.09 -5.86
N ILE A 83 15.54 0.30 -5.91
CA ILE A 83 16.51 -0.35 -5.00
C ILE A 83 16.40 0.21 -3.57
N ASN A 84 16.15 1.52 -3.43
CA ASN A 84 16.04 2.16 -2.12
C ASN A 84 14.65 2.04 -1.49
N GLY A 85 13.66 1.67 -2.30
CA GLY A 85 12.31 1.37 -1.89
C GLY A 85 11.47 2.58 -1.49
N TYR A 86 10.18 2.34 -1.32
CA TYR A 86 9.17 3.34 -0.99
C TYR A 86 8.62 3.12 0.42
N TRP A 87 8.37 4.20 1.15
CA TRP A 87 7.82 4.12 2.51
C TRP A 87 6.33 3.76 2.53
N LEU A 88 5.93 2.94 3.51
CA LEU A 88 4.54 2.67 3.85
C LEU A 88 4.09 3.40 5.14
N GLY A 89 2.78 3.59 5.26
CA GLY A 89 2.13 4.20 6.42
C GLY A 89 1.98 3.25 7.60
N ALA A 90 3.02 2.47 7.92
CA ALA A 90 3.09 1.68 9.14
C ALA A 90 4.36 1.98 9.94
N THR A 91 4.20 1.97 11.26
CA THR A 91 5.28 2.15 12.22
C THR A 91 5.27 1.01 13.24
N ASN A 92 6.43 0.70 13.81
CA ASN A 92 6.56 -0.17 14.95
C ASN A 92 7.11 0.66 16.10
N SER A 93 6.23 1.08 17.00
CA SER A 93 6.66 1.75 18.22
C SER A 93 7.08 0.71 19.26
N SER A 94 8.12 1.05 20.03
CA SER A 94 8.65 0.21 21.13
C SER A 94 7.59 -0.23 22.15
N ALA A 95 6.47 0.50 22.25
CA ALA A 95 5.35 0.21 23.14
C ALA A 95 4.48 -0.99 22.72
N THR A 96 4.48 -1.37 21.44
CA THR A 96 3.51 -2.35 20.89
C THR A 96 4.17 -3.62 20.39
N VAL A 97 5.46 -3.57 20.03
CA VAL A 97 6.25 -4.68 19.47
C VAL A 97 5.64 -5.25 18.17
N VAL A 98 4.60 -4.59 17.64
CA VAL A 98 3.79 -5.02 16.50
C VAL A 98 3.66 -3.83 15.57
N TRP A 99 3.91 -4.05 14.29
CA TRP A 99 3.66 -3.05 13.25
C TRP A 99 2.19 -2.64 13.23
N GLN A 100 1.93 -1.34 13.22
CA GLN A 100 0.60 -0.76 13.14
C GLN A 100 0.51 0.19 11.95
N TRP A 101 -0.61 0.14 11.23
CA TRP A 101 -0.97 1.17 10.28
C TRP A 101 -1.27 2.49 11.02
N ASN A 102 -1.25 3.61 10.29
CA ASN A 102 -1.55 4.94 10.83
C ASN A 102 -2.94 5.08 11.51
N ASP A 103 -3.85 4.11 11.36
CA ASP A 103 -5.13 4.07 12.08
C ASP A 103 -5.11 3.18 13.34
N GLY A 104 -3.93 2.71 13.76
CA GLY A 104 -3.72 1.87 14.94
C GLY A 104 -4.03 0.38 14.74
N THR A 105 -4.52 -0.03 13.56
CA THR A 105 -4.74 -1.45 13.29
C THR A 105 -3.43 -2.18 13.04
N ALA A 106 -3.33 -3.41 13.55
CA ALA A 106 -2.14 -4.24 13.34
C ALA A 106 -1.93 -4.57 11.85
N VAL A 107 -0.69 -4.47 11.41
CA VAL A 107 -0.27 -5.02 10.11
C VAL A 107 -0.39 -6.54 10.19
N LYS A 108 -1.13 -7.13 9.25
CA LYS A 108 -1.25 -8.58 9.15
C LYS A 108 0.06 -9.17 8.63
N MET A 109 0.94 -9.55 9.55
CA MET A 109 2.19 -10.26 9.26
C MET A 109 1.86 -11.74 9.02
N GLY A 110 2.20 -12.30 7.85
CA GLY A 110 2.00 -13.73 7.60
C GLY A 110 1.98 -14.17 6.14
N ALA A 111 1.51 -13.33 5.22
CA ALA A 111 1.76 -13.48 3.79
C ALA A 111 2.92 -12.55 3.40
N PRO A 112 3.86 -12.96 2.55
CA PRO A 112 5.13 -12.27 2.41
C PRO A 112 5.01 -11.09 1.44
N TYR A 113 3.89 -10.35 1.47
CA TYR A 113 3.70 -9.19 0.61
C TYR A 113 4.86 -8.20 0.81
N TRP A 114 5.23 -7.93 2.05
CA TRP A 114 6.30 -7.01 2.42
C TRP A 114 7.74 -7.57 2.29
N ALA A 115 7.92 -8.86 1.95
CA ALA A 115 9.24 -9.51 1.97
C ALA A 115 9.70 -10.12 0.65
N VAL A 116 8.81 -10.49 -0.28
CA VAL A 116 9.24 -11.17 -1.54
C VAL A 116 9.71 -10.18 -2.61
N VAL A 117 9.18 -8.95 -2.63
CA VAL A 117 9.77 -7.82 -3.38
C VAL A 117 10.73 -7.09 -2.43
N SER A 118 11.80 -7.78 -2.07
CA SER A 118 12.55 -7.64 -0.81
C SER A 118 13.24 -6.30 -0.51
N ASP A 119 13.13 -5.28 -1.38
CA ASP A 119 13.68 -3.95 -1.09
C ASP A 119 12.78 -2.79 -1.53
N LEU A 120 11.73 -3.07 -2.31
CA LEU A 120 10.95 -2.06 -3.02
C LEU A 120 9.96 -1.31 -2.12
N MET A 121 9.52 -1.94 -1.03
CA MET A 121 8.54 -1.36 -0.13
C MET A 121 9.00 -1.53 1.32
N ARG A 122 9.04 -0.44 2.08
CA ARG A 122 9.78 -0.37 3.34
C ARG A 122 8.93 0.10 4.52
N PHE A 123 9.24 -0.51 5.66
CA PHE A 123 8.78 -0.13 6.98
C PHE A 123 9.98 0.29 7.83
N THR A 124 9.84 1.22 8.79
CA THR A 124 10.92 1.58 9.73
C THR A 124 10.55 1.39 11.20
N ASN A 125 11.51 0.93 11.99
CA ASN A 125 11.41 0.99 13.45
C ASN A 125 11.62 2.45 13.85
N THR A 126 10.55 3.23 13.98
CA THR A 126 10.64 4.55 14.60
C THR A 126 11.01 4.36 16.08
N MET A 127 12.20 4.82 16.48
CA MET A 127 12.57 5.04 17.89
C MET A 127 11.96 6.32 18.42
#